data_AF-A0A7V9Q3D7-F1
#
_entry.id   AF-A0A7V9Q3D7-F1
#
_cell.length_a   1.000
_cell.length_b   1.000
_cell.length_c   1.000
_cell.angle_alpha   90.00
_cell.angle_beta   90.00
_cell.angle_gamma   90.00
#
_symmetry.space_group_name_H-M   'P 1'
#
loop_
_entity.id
_entity.type
_entity.pdbx_description
1 polymer ?
#
loop_
_entity_poly.entity_id
_entity_poly.type
_entity_poly.pdbx_seq_one_letter_code
_entity_poly.pdbx_strand_id
1 'polypeptide(L)'
;MGTGSADDPTDATGNDSTETGLETAFPYAAREPRKTKPSRPAAEPINRAARADEDRRLLVLYHRHGDPAAREALVSRFLPLARQLARRYQHGGEPLDDLVQVASLGLLKAIDRFEPSRETAFSSFAVPTI
;
A
#
# COMPACT_ATOMS: atom_id res chain seq x y z
N MET A 1 -55.92 44.37 30.08
CA MET A 1 -56.71 45.32 29.27
C MET A 1 -56.11 46.69 29.47
N GLY A 2 -55.38 47.18 28.47
CA GLY A 2 -54.81 48.51 28.39
C GLY A 2 -54.68 48.79 26.90
N THR A 3 -55.49 49.73 26.41
CA THR A 3 -55.79 49.99 25.00
C THR A 3 -55.12 51.28 24.53
N GLY A 4 -54.76 51.31 23.25
CA GLY A 4 -54.48 52.52 22.46
C GLY A 4 -53.00 52.88 22.45
N SER A 5 -52.39 53.33 21.36
CA SER A 5 -52.79 53.63 19.98
C SER A 5 -51.45 53.79 19.25
N ALA A 6 -51.23 53.11 18.13
CA ALA A 6 -51.53 53.59 16.78
C ALA A 6 -50.52 54.62 16.26
N ASP A 7 -49.86 54.17 15.18
CA ASP A 7 -49.48 54.90 13.98
C ASP A 7 -48.10 55.58 13.82
N ASP A 8 -47.48 55.07 12.74
CA ASP A 8 -46.27 55.39 11.96
C ASP A 8 -46.30 56.85 11.41
N PRO A 9 -45.17 57.45 10.95
CA PRO A 9 -44.64 57.11 9.62
C PRO A 9 -43.10 57.14 9.48
N THR A 10 -42.57 56.10 8.86
CA THR A 10 -41.79 56.14 7.61
C THR A 10 -41.15 57.49 7.19
N ASP A 11 -39.81 57.50 7.10
CA ASP A 11 -39.09 58.30 6.11
C ASP A 11 -38.10 57.41 5.35
N ALA A 12 -38.28 57.41 4.03
CA ALA A 12 -37.49 56.69 3.06
C ALA A 12 -36.55 57.71 2.41
N THR A 13 -35.25 57.41 2.39
CA THR A 13 -34.36 57.97 1.37
C THR A 13 -33.43 56.87 0.92
N GLY A 14 -33.63 56.44 -0.33
CA GLY A 14 -32.75 55.53 -1.02
C GLY A 14 -31.50 56.23 -1.55
N ASN A 15 -30.48 55.42 -1.82
CA ASN A 15 -29.57 55.58 -2.95
C ASN A 15 -28.96 54.19 -3.20
N ASP A 16 -29.50 53.45 -4.14
CA ASP A 16 -28.94 53.22 -5.48
C ASP A 16 -27.47 52.75 -5.50
N SER A 17 -27.36 51.44 -5.76
CA SER A 17 -26.47 50.74 -6.68
C SER A 17 -25.03 51.27 -6.86
N THR A 18 -24.05 50.48 -6.43
CA THR A 18 -22.92 50.12 -7.30
C THR A 18 -22.37 48.73 -6.97
N GLU A 19 -22.34 47.94 -8.04
CA GLU A 19 -21.60 46.73 -8.34
C GLU A 19 -20.28 46.40 -7.60
N THR A 20 -20.11 45.08 -7.43
CA THR A 20 -18.90 44.33 -7.79
C THR A 20 -17.68 44.46 -6.86
N GLY A 21 -17.46 43.39 -6.09
CA GLY A 21 -16.23 43.16 -5.34
C GLY A 21 -16.19 41.76 -4.72
N LEU A 22 -16.01 40.74 -5.56
CA LEU A 22 -15.53 39.43 -5.11
C LEU A 22 -14.09 39.59 -4.62
N GLU A 23 -13.88 39.70 -3.31
CA GLU A 23 -12.54 39.60 -2.71
C GLU A 23 -12.57 38.73 -1.45
N THR A 24 -11.94 37.56 -1.57
CA THR A 24 -10.83 37.06 -0.74
C THR A 24 -10.96 37.22 0.79
N ALA A 25 -10.76 36.22 1.65
CA ALA A 25 -10.09 34.95 1.52
C ALA A 25 -10.60 34.06 2.67
N PHE A 26 -11.01 32.83 2.36
CA PHE A 26 -11.02 31.78 3.39
C PHE A 26 -9.55 31.52 3.78
N PRO A 27 -9.17 31.60 5.07
CA PRO A 27 -7.82 31.26 5.47
C PRO A 27 -7.63 29.78 5.12
N TYR A 28 -6.76 29.56 4.14
CA TYR A 28 -6.21 28.26 3.81
C TYR A 28 -5.37 27.83 5.02
N ALA A 29 -6.03 27.34 6.07
CA ALA A 29 -5.35 26.65 7.15
C ALA A 29 -4.55 25.53 6.47
N ALA A 30 -3.23 25.68 6.52
CA ALA A 30 -2.27 24.79 5.92
C ALA A 30 -2.65 23.35 6.24
N ARG A 31 -3.21 22.65 5.24
CA ARG A 31 -3.31 21.20 5.30
C ARG A 31 -1.87 20.72 5.35
N GLU A 32 -1.48 20.19 6.50
CA GLU A 32 -0.17 19.60 6.71
C GLU A 32 0.19 18.75 5.48
N PRO A 33 1.44 18.82 4.98
CA PRO A 33 1.86 17.94 3.90
C PRO A 33 1.58 16.51 4.36
N ARG A 34 0.67 15.83 3.65
CA ARG A 34 0.41 14.39 3.84
C ARG A 34 1.77 13.72 3.83
N LYS A 35 2.17 13.12 4.96
CA LYS A 35 3.43 12.38 5.09
C LYS A 35 3.53 11.43 3.91
N THR A 36 4.37 11.76 2.94
CA THR A 36 4.69 10.87 1.85
C THR A 36 5.27 9.63 2.49
N LYS A 37 4.66 8.46 2.22
CA LYS A 37 5.25 7.18 2.64
C LYS A 37 6.70 7.22 2.16
N PRO A 38 7.69 6.89 3.01
CA PRO A 38 9.08 6.98 2.60
C PRO A 38 9.22 6.20 1.31
N SER A 39 9.63 6.91 0.24
CA SER A 39 10.00 6.29 -1.02
C SER A 39 11.02 5.25 -0.67
N ARG A 40 10.62 3.97 -0.78
CA ARG A 40 11.45 2.83 -0.41
C ARG A 40 12.80 3.06 -1.08
N PRO A 41 13.91 3.18 -0.33
CA PRO A 41 15.19 3.51 -0.95
C PRO A 41 15.42 2.50 -2.06
N ALA A 42 15.75 3.00 -3.25
CA ALA A 42 16.10 2.17 -4.38
C ALA A 42 17.28 1.31 -3.93
N ALA A 43 17.00 0.09 -3.46
CA ALA A 43 18.02 -0.86 -3.06
C ALA A 43 19.02 -0.93 -4.22
N GLU A 44 20.25 -0.52 -3.92
CA GLU A 44 21.35 -0.37 -4.87
C GLU A 44 21.46 -1.60 -5.77
N PRO A 45 21.82 -1.43 -7.06
CA PRO A 45 21.82 -2.52 -8.04
C PRO A 45 22.68 -3.73 -7.61
N ILE A 46 23.75 -3.50 -6.85
CA ILE A 46 24.65 -4.53 -6.32
C ILE A 46 23.91 -5.47 -5.36
N ASN A 47 23.01 -4.95 -4.52
CA ASN A 47 22.27 -5.75 -3.54
C ASN A 47 21.27 -6.69 -4.22
N ARG A 48 20.64 -6.27 -5.33
CA ARG A 48 19.66 -7.11 -6.03
C ARG A 48 20.30 -8.28 -6.77
N ALA A 49 21.42 -8.07 -7.43
CA ALA A 49 22.14 -9.15 -8.11
C ALA A 49 22.65 -10.18 -7.10
N ALA A 50 23.34 -9.72 -6.04
CA ALA A 50 23.81 -10.60 -4.96
C ALA A 50 22.67 -11.35 -4.27
N ARG A 51 21.51 -10.71 -4.09
CA ARG A 51 20.30 -11.37 -3.57
C ARG A 51 19.85 -12.50 -4.49
N ALA A 52 19.78 -12.25 -5.80
CA ALA A 52 19.35 -13.23 -6.79
C ALA A 52 20.32 -14.42 -6.90
N ASP A 53 21.63 -14.16 -6.85
CA ASP A 53 22.65 -15.21 -6.85
C ASP A 53 22.53 -16.10 -5.61
N GLU A 54 22.32 -15.50 -4.44
CA GLU A 54 22.09 -16.25 -3.21
C GLU A 54 20.78 -17.04 -3.23
N ASP A 55 19.68 -16.44 -3.73
CA ASP A 55 18.40 -17.15 -3.89
C ASP A 55 18.59 -18.38 -4.81
N ARG A 56 19.33 -18.21 -5.92
CA ARG A 56 19.67 -19.30 -6.84
C ARG A 56 20.50 -20.38 -6.15
N ARG A 57 21.52 -20.00 -5.39
CA ARG A 57 22.37 -20.93 -4.65
C ARG A 57 21.55 -21.78 -3.68
N LEU A 58 20.68 -21.15 -2.89
CA LEU A 58 19.81 -21.86 -1.93
C LEU A 58 18.84 -22.81 -2.64
N LEU A 59 18.25 -22.39 -3.77
CA LEU A 59 17.38 -23.26 -4.58
C LEU A 59 18.14 -24.48 -5.11
N VAL A 60 19.38 -24.30 -5.58
CA VAL A 60 20.21 -25.42 -6.02
C VAL A 60 20.53 -26.37 -4.85
N LEU A 61 20.91 -25.84 -3.68
CA LEU A 61 21.18 -26.65 -2.49
C LEU A 61 19.97 -27.48 -2.09
N TYR A 62 18.79 -26.87 -2.04
CA TYR A 62 17.56 -27.57 -1.70
C TYR A 62 17.20 -28.65 -2.73
N HIS A 63 17.13 -28.32 -4.02
CA HIS A 63 16.66 -29.27 -5.03
C HIS A 63 17.67 -30.38 -5.38
N ARG A 64 18.97 -30.14 -5.24
CA ARG A 64 20.00 -31.16 -5.54
C ARG A 64 20.39 -32.01 -4.33
N HIS A 65 20.37 -31.43 -3.14
CA HIS A 65 20.89 -32.07 -1.93
C HIS A 65 19.82 -32.29 -0.86
N GLY A 66 18.59 -31.83 -1.06
CA GLY A 66 17.52 -31.94 -0.07
C GLY A 66 17.78 -31.12 1.19
N ASP A 67 18.60 -30.07 1.11
CA ASP A 67 19.06 -29.30 2.27
C ASP A 67 17.89 -28.57 2.97
N PRO A 68 17.51 -28.98 4.20
CA PRO A 68 16.41 -28.36 4.92
C PRO A 68 16.74 -26.93 5.38
N ALA A 69 18.00 -26.62 5.67
CA ALA A 69 18.42 -25.28 6.06
C ALA A 69 18.32 -24.32 4.88
N ALA A 70 18.63 -24.79 3.67
CA ALA A 70 18.42 -24.01 2.45
C ALA A 70 16.94 -23.69 2.23
N ARG A 71 16.05 -24.65 2.48
CA ARG A 71 14.60 -24.45 2.41
C ARG A 71 14.11 -23.42 3.43
N GLU A 72 14.54 -23.52 4.69
CA GLU A 72 14.19 -22.56 5.74
C GLU A 72 14.67 -21.14 5.43
N ALA A 73 15.89 -21.02 4.88
CA ALA A 73 16.45 -19.76 4.43
C ALA A 73 15.62 -19.15 3.29
N LEU A 74 15.21 -19.95 2.30
CA LEU A 74 14.32 -19.51 1.22
C LEU A 74 12.98 -19.03 1.75
N VAL A 75 12.34 -19.80 2.63
CA VAL A 75 11.06 -19.42 3.26
C VAL A 75 11.22 -18.07 3.96
N SER A 76 12.23 -17.91 4.81
CA SER A 76 12.48 -16.67 5.55
C SER A 76 12.71 -15.46 4.62
N ARG A 77 13.44 -15.66 3.52
CA ARG A 77 13.76 -14.60 2.55
C ARG A 77 12.55 -14.15 1.74
N PHE A 78 11.61 -15.04 1.44
CA PHE A 78 10.44 -14.77 0.60
C PHE A 78 9.13 -14.58 1.38
N LEU A 79 9.11 -14.84 2.70
CA LEU A 79 7.93 -14.59 3.54
C LEU A 79 7.43 -13.13 3.48
N PRO A 80 8.29 -12.09 3.40
CA PRO A 80 7.83 -10.72 3.16
C PRO A 80 7.08 -10.53 1.83
N LEU A 81 7.47 -11.25 0.77
CA LEU A 81 6.77 -11.23 -0.51
C LEU A 81 5.38 -11.86 -0.37
N ALA A 82 5.29 -13.03 0.27
CA ALA A 82 4.00 -13.69 0.54
C ALA A 82 3.05 -12.79 1.34
N ARG A 83 3.55 -12.13 2.39
CA ARG A 83 2.77 -11.12 3.15
C ARG A 83 2.33 -9.93 2.30
N GLN A 84 3.19 -9.47 1.39
CA GLN A 84 2.83 -8.38 0.47
C GLN A 84 1.71 -8.80 -0.49
N LEU A 85 1.74 -10.04 -0.99
CA LEU A 85 0.71 -10.60 -1.86
C LEU A 85 -0.62 -10.78 -1.11
N ALA A 86 -0.59 -11.37 0.10
CA ALA A 86 -1.77 -11.53 0.95
C ALA A 86 -2.53 -10.22 1.20
N ARG A 87 -1.81 -9.11 1.46
CA ARG A 87 -2.42 -7.77 1.66
C ARG A 87 -3.23 -7.28 0.46
N ARG A 88 -2.96 -7.76 -0.76
CA ARG A 88 -3.73 -7.40 -1.96
C ARG A 88 -5.13 -8.03 -1.95
N TYR A 89 -5.33 -9.09 -1.18
CA TYR A 89 -6.59 -9.83 -1.08
C TYR A 89 -7.40 -9.46 0.17
N GLN A 90 -6.94 -8.50 0.99
CA GLN A 90 -7.61 -8.08 2.23
C GLN A 90 -8.97 -7.38 2.01
N HIS A 91 -9.42 -7.22 0.77
CA HIS A 91 -10.69 -6.58 0.41
C HIS A 91 -11.93 -7.46 0.70
N GLY A 92 -11.74 -8.77 0.97
CA GLY A 92 -12.81 -9.76 1.07
C GLY A 92 -13.42 -10.00 2.46
N GLY A 93 -13.05 -9.21 3.47
CA GLY A 93 -13.50 -9.41 4.85
C GLY A 93 -12.78 -10.53 5.62
N GLU A 94 -11.94 -11.32 4.95
CA GLU A 94 -11.08 -12.33 5.57
C GLU A 94 -9.97 -11.69 6.45
N PRO A 95 -9.66 -12.27 7.62
CA PRO A 95 -8.54 -11.84 8.44
C PRO A 95 -7.22 -11.89 7.67
N LEU A 96 -6.37 -10.87 7.85
CA LEU A 96 -5.06 -10.82 7.20
C LEU A 96 -4.20 -12.04 7.54
N ASP A 97 -4.29 -12.55 8.77
CA ASP A 97 -3.50 -13.69 9.22
C ASP A 97 -3.85 -14.98 8.48
N ASP A 98 -5.13 -15.16 8.12
CA ASP A 98 -5.58 -16.31 7.33
C ASP A 98 -5.08 -16.21 5.88
N LEU A 99 -5.15 -15.00 5.29
CA LEU A 99 -4.57 -14.74 3.97
C LEU A 99 -3.05 -14.96 3.95
N VAL A 100 -2.35 -14.56 5.02
CA VAL A 100 -0.90 -14.78 5.17
C VAL A 100 -0.58 -16.27 5.31
N GLN A 101 -1.40 -17.05 6.02
CA GLN A 101 -1.22 -18.50 6.10
C GLN A 101 -1.36 -19.15 4.72
N VAL A 102 -2.41 -18.83 3.97
CA VAL A 102 -2.62 -19.35 2.61
C VAL A 102 -1.46 -18.94 1.70
N ALA A 103 -1.03 -17.68 1.73
CA ALA A 103 0.11 -17.21 0.94
C ALA A 103 1.43 -17.91 1.34
N SER A 104 1.61 -18.24 2.61
CA SER A 104 2.78 -18.98 3.11
C SER A 104 2.78 -20.43 2.60
N LEU A 105 1.61 -21.08 2.51
CA LEU A 105 1.47 -22.39 1.87
C LEU A 105 1.75 -22.33 0.36
N GLY A 106 1.27 -21.27 -0.32
CA GLY A 106 1.59 -21.00 -1.72
C GLY A 106 3.10 -20.84 -1.93
N LEU A 107 3.78 -20.13 -1.03
CA LEU A 107 5.23 -19.95 -1.08
C LEU A 107 5.95 -21.29 -0.92
N LEU A 108 5.55 -22.12 0.03
CA LEU A 108 6.12 -23.46 0.20
C LEU A 108 5.97 -24.30 -1.07
N LYS A 109 4.77 -24.32 -1.66
CA LYS A 109 4.51 -25.02 -2.92
C LYS A 109 5.35 -24.47 -4.08
N ALA A 110 5.57 -23.16 -4.13
CA ALA A 110 6.42 -22.54 -5.13
C ALA A 110 7.88 -22.95 -4.96
N ILE A 111 8.40 -22.97 -3.73
CA ILE A 111 9.76 -23.47 -3.43
C ILE A 111 9.89 -24.93 -3.84
N ASP A 112 8.94 -25.78 -3.43
CA ASP A 112 9.00 -27.22 -3.66
C ASP A 112 8.91 -27.61 -5.15
N ARG A 113 8.30 -26.77 -6.00
CA ARG A 113 8.07 -27.03 -7.43
C ARG A 113 8.99 -26.24 -8.37
N PHE A 114 9.86 -25.39 -7.83
CA PHE A 114 10.72 -24.59 -8.68
C PHE A 114 11.79 -25.46 -9.34
N GLU A 115 12.18 -25.10 -10.56
CA GLU A 115 13.22 -25.80 -11.31
C GLU A 115 14.43 -24.87 -11.50
N PRO A 116 15.53 -25.02 -10.74
CA PRO A 116 16.69 -24.12 -10.78
C PRO A 116 17.45 -24.11 -12.12
N SER A 117 17.17 -25.08 -12.99
CA SER A 117 17.71 -25.18 -14.34
C SER A 117 17.06 -24.18 -15.31
N ARG A 118 15.88 -23.63 -14.99
CA ARG A 118 15.20 -22.64 -15.83
C ARG A 118 15.83 -21.25 -15.66
N GLU A 119 15.84 -20.46 -16.74
CA GLU A 119 16.41 -19.10 -16.75
C GLU A 119 15.53 -18.03 -16.07
N THR A 120 14.42 -18.44 -15.46
CA THR A 120 13.47 -17.51 -14.82
C THR A 120 13.81 -17.27 -13.36
N ALA A 121 13.76 -16.02 -12.92
CA ALA A 121 13.84 -15.68 -11.50
C ALA A 121 12.73 -16.36 -10.69
N PHE A 122 13.06 -16.82 -9.48
CA PHE A 122 12.10 -17.48 -8.58
C PHE A 122 10.87 -16.61 -8.31
N SER A 123 11.04 -15.31 -8.09
CA SER A 123 9.94 -14.37 -7.85
C SER A 123 8.90 -14.36 -8.98
N SER A 124 9.35 -14.45 -10.24
CA SER A 124 8.45 -14.49 -11.41
C SER A 124 7.60 -15.76 -11.45
N PHE A 125 8.13 -16.87 -10.93
CA PHE A 125 7.41 -18.14 -10.81
C PHE A 125 6.51 -18.20 -9.57
N ALA A 126 6.98 -17.65 -8.45
CA ALA A 126 6.29 -17.72 -7.17
C ALA A 126 5.04 -16.85 -7.13
N VAL A 127 5.08 -15.64 -7.70
CA VAL A 127 3.95 -14.68 -7.68
C VAL A 127 2.63 -15.26 -8.22
N PRO A 128 2.57 -15.95 -9.38
CA PRO A 128 1.31 -16.56 -9.83
C PRO A 128 0.92 -17.83 -9.05
N THR A 129 1.83 -18.39 -8.24
CA THR A 129 1.57 -19.58 -7.41
C THR A 129 1.02 -19.21 -6.02
N ILE A 130 1.32 -18.00 -5.56
CA ILE A 130 0.94 -17.43 -4.25
C ILE A 130 -0.28 -16.54 -4.41
#